data_AF-A0A7K2M8U0-F1
#
_entry.id   AF-A0A7K2M8U0-F1
#
_cell.length_a   1.000
_cell.length_b   1.000
_cell.length_c   1.000
_cell.angle_alpha   90.00
_cell.angle_beta   90.00
_cell.angle_gamma   90.00
#
_symmetry.space_group_name_H-M   'P 1'
#
loop_
_entity.id
_entity.type
_entity.pdbx_description
1 polymer ?
#
loop_
_entity_poly.entity_id
_entity_poly.type
_entity_poly.pdbx_seq_one_letter_code
_entity_poly.pdbx_strand_id
1 'polypeptide(L)'
;MAGSSHGHTPAAWTGVIIAFIGFCAAGAFMVAAQPVGFWASMGVVLLGGVVGAIMRMMGLGQKNEHPVHQIAGKGEPAGAKS
;
A
#
# COMPACT_ATOMS: atom_id res chain seq x y z
N MET A 1 2.07 15.77 -16.21
CA MET A 1 2.28 14.33 -16.48
C MET A 1 2.45 13.61 -15.14
N ALA A 2 1.35 13.14 -14.55
CA ALA A 2 1.41 12.31 -13.34
C ALA A 2 1.44 10.85 -13.81
N GLY A 3 2.62 10.26 -13.73
CA GLY A 3 2.93 8.96 -14.32
C GLY A 3 2.03 7.85 -13.79
N SER A 4 1.44 7.11 -14.72
CA SER A 4 0.61 5.90 -14.52
C SER A 4 1.42 4.70 -13.97
N SER A 5 2.25 4.91 -12.96
CA SER A 5 3.13 3.89 -12.38
C SER A 5 3.33 4.09 -10.88
N HIS A 6 2.23 4.34 -10.15
CA HIS A 6 2.22 4.39 -8.68
C HIS A 6 0.97 3.67 -8.19
N GLY A 7 1.08 2.39 -7.80
CA GLY A 7 0.09 1.64 -7.00
C GLY A 7 -1.38 2.01 -7.19
N HIS A 8 -1.91 1.95 -8.42
CA HIS A 8 -3.30 2.31 -8.71
C HIS A 8 -4.33 1.27 -8.27
N THR A 9 -3.99 0.34 -7.37
CA THR A 9 -4.99 -0.59 -6.86
C THR A 9 -5.79 0.14 -5.78
N PRO A 10 -7.11 0.37 -5.98
CA PRO A 10 -7.94 1.07 -4.99
C PRO A 10 -7.86 0.44 -3.60
N ALA A 11 -7.52 -0.85 -3.56
CA ALA A 11 -7.19 -1.63 -2.37
C ALA A 11 -6.11 -1.06 -1.45
N ALA A 12 -5.10 -0.39 -1.99
CA ALA A 12 -4.04 0.18 -1.18
C ALA A 12 -4.49 1.49 -0.52
N TRP A 13 -5.33 2.27 -1.21
CA TRP A 13 -5.75 3.60 -0.75
C TRP A 13 -6.94 3.56 0.21
N THR A 14 -7.82 2.56 0.09
CA THR A 14 -8.98 2.39 1.01
C THR A 14 -8.55 2.23 2.46
N GLY A 15 -7.59 1.33 2.74
CA GLY A 15 -7.08 1.14 4.11
C GLY A 15 -6.44 2.40 4.67
N VAL A 16 -5.68 3.14 3.84
CA VAL A 16 -5.03 4.40 4.24
C VAL A 16 -6.05 5.50 4.54
N ILE A 17 -7.08 5.68 3.71
CA ILE A 17 -8.14 6.67 3.97
C ILE A 17 -8.85 6.37 5.30
N ILE A 18 -9.21 5.11 5.54
CA ILE A 18 -9.88 4.71 6.78
C ILE A 18 -8.99 4.97 8.01
N ALA A 19 -7.72 4.57 7.94
CA ALA A 19 -6.75 4.83 8.99
C ALA A 19 -6.53 6.33 9.23
N PHE A 20 -6.51 7.13 8.16
CA PHE A 20 -6.34 8.58 8.24
C PHE A 20 -7.52 9.26 8.94
N ILE A 21 -8.76 8.88 8.59
CA ILE A 21 -9.97 9.37 9.26
C ILE A 21 -9.96 8.99 10.74
N GLY A 22 -9.63 7.73 11.06
CA GLY A 22 -9.53 7.26 12.44
C GLY A 22 -8.45 8.01 13.24
N PHE A 23 -7.31 8.30 12.62
CA PHE A 23 -6.24 9.09 13.23
C PHE A 23 -6.65 10.55 13.50
N CYS A 24 -7.29 11.21 12.53
CA CYS A 24 -7.81 12.57 12.70
C CYS A 24 -8.86 12.64 13.82
N ALA A 25 -9.78 11.67 13.87
CA ALA A 25 -10.78 11.58 14.93
C ALA A 25 -10.13 11.34 16.30
N ALA A 26 -9.14 10.44 16.39
CA ALA A 26 -8.41 10.18 17.62
C ALA A 26 -7.72 11.45 18.14
N GLY A 27 -7.12 12.25 17.26
CA GLY A 27 -6.54 13.55 17.62
C GLY A 27 -7.57 14.53 18.19
N ALA A 28 -8.74 14.64 17.55
CA ALA A 28 -9.83 15.49 18.03
C ALA A 28 -10.36 15.08 19.41
N PHE A 29 -10.57 13.77 19.63
CA PHE A 29 -11.06 13.26 20.92
C PHE A 29 -10.01 13.29 22.02
N MET A 30 -8.72 13.18 21.67
CA MET A 30 -7.62 13.38 22.61
C MET A 30 -7.63 14.82 23.14
N VAL A 31 -7.80 15.81 22.26
CA VAL A 31 -7.90 17.24 22.65
C VAL A 31 -9.16 17.50 23.49
N ALA A 32 -10.28 16.85 23.16
CA ALA A 32 -11.52 16.96 23.93
C ALA A 32 -11.48 16.22 25.29
N ALA A 33 -10.36 15.59 25.66
CA ALA A 33 -10.22 14.76 26.86
C ALA A 33 -11.36 13.74 27.02
N GLN A 34 -11.80 13.13 25.91
CA GLN A 34 -12.84 12.10 25.88
C GLN A 34 -12.21 10.72 25.60
N PRO A 35 -11.92 9.91 26.64
CA PRO A 35 -11.23 8.65 26.47
C PRO A 35 -12.02 7.66 25.61
N VAL A 36 -13.35 7.67 25.74
CA VAL A 36 -14.24 6.78 24.98
C VAL A 36 -14.17 7.09 23.47
N GLY A 37 -14.16 8.38 23.09
CA GLY A 37 -14.03 8.79 21.70
C GLY A 37 -12.66 8.46 21.09
N PHE A 38 -11.61 8.54 21.90
CA PHE A 38 -10.27 8.10 21.49
C PHE A 38 -10.22 6.60 21.19
N TRP A 39 -10.73 5.76 22.09
CA TRP A 39 -10.76 4.30 21.88
C TRP A 39 -11.65 3.87 20.72
N ALA A 40 -12.80 4.55 20.53
CA ALA A 40 -13.63 4.34 19.35
C ALA A 40 -12.86 4.64 18.05
N SER A 41 -12.09 5.73 18.02
CA SER A 41 -11.27 6.10 16.88
C SER A 41 -10.11 5.14 16.63
N MET A 42 -9.50 4.60 17.70
CA MET A 42 -8.53 3.50 17.59
C MET A 42 -9.16 2.24 16.99
N GLY A 43 -10.41 1.94 17.31
CA GLY A 43 -11.18 0.89 16.65
C GLY A 43 -11.27 1.10 15.14
N VAL A 44 -11.53 2.33 14.68
CA VAL A 44 -11.59 2.68 13.24
C VAL A 44 -10.24 2.49 12.56
N VAL A 45 -9.14 2.88 13.20
CA VAL A 45 -7.78 2.68 12.65
C VAL A 45 -7.48 1.19 12.46
N LEU A 46 -7.80 0.37 13.45
CA LEU A 46 -7.64 -1.09 13.34
C LEU A 46 -8.50 -1.66 12.20
N LEU A 47 -9.71 -1.14 12.03
CA LEU A 47 -10.61 -1.53 10.95
C LEU A 47 -10.01 -1.21 9.57
N GLY A 48 -9.31 -0.08 9.42
CA GLY A 48 -8.55 0.26 8.21
C GLY A 48 -7.45 -0.76 7.89
N GLY A 49 -6.74 -1.24 8.92
CA GLY A 49 -5.77 -2.33 8.79
C GLY A 49 -6.39 -3.66 8.38
N VAL A 50 -7.54 -4.02 8.97
CA VAL A 50 -8.30 -5.23 8.63
C VAL A 50 -8.78 -5.17 7.17
N VAL A 51 -9.33 -4.03 6.73
CA VAL A 51 -9.75 -3.84 5.34
C VAL A 51 -8.57 -3.97 4.38
N GLY A 52 -7.43 -3.34 4.69
CA GLY A 52 -6.21 -3.49 3.88
C GLY A 52 -5.73 -4.94 3.79
N ALA A 53 -5.78 -5.68 4.90
CA ALA A 53 -5.43 -7.10 4.95
C ALA A 53 -6.40 -7.96 4.12
N ILE A 54 -7.71 -7.72 4.22
CA ILE A 54 -8.73 -8.40 3.40
C ILE A 54 -8.48 -8.16 1.92
N MET A 55 -8.21 -6.92 1.52
CA MET A 55 -7.97 -6.59 0.11
C MET A 55 -6.66 -7.19 -0.42
N ARG A 56 -5.65 -7.33 0.44
CA ARG A 56 -4.44 -8.11 0.12
C ARG A 56 -4.76 -9.59 -0.07
N MET A 57 -5.60 -10.19 0.77
CA MET A 57 -6.03 -11.59 0.64
C MET A 57 -6.87 -11.81 -0.63
N MET A 58 -7.65 -10.82 -1.05
CA MET A 58 -8.43 -10.86 -2.31
C MET A 58 -7.56 -10.74 -3.58
N GLY A 59 -6.23 -10.71 -3.46
CA GLY A 59 -5.33 -10.63 -4.62
C GLY A 59 -5.26 -9.25 -5.28
N LEU A 60 -5.87 -8.24 -4.66
CA LEU A 60 -5.77 -6.82 -5.04
C LEU A 60 -4.54 -6.14 -4.42
N GLY A 61 -3.67 -6.90 -3.75
CA GLY A 61 -2.36 -6.43 -3.31
C GLY A 61 -1.35 -6.44 -4.46
N GLN A 62 -0.41 -5.48 -4.46
CA GLN A 62 0.68 -5.43 -5.44
C GLN A 62 1.42 -6.78 -5.48
N LYS A 63 1.42 -7.42 -6.66
CA LYS A 63 2.30 -8.55 -6.95
C LYS A 63 3.71 -7.99 -7.09
N ASN A 64 4.58 -8.31 -6.14
CA ASN A 64 6.00 -7.98 -6.24
C ASN A 64 6.62 -8.87 -7.33
N GLU A 65 6.43 -8.52 -8.60
CA GLU A 65 7.29 -9.02 -9.67
C GLU A 65 8.60 -8.23 -9.59
N HIS A 66 9.48 -8.62 -8.68
CA HIS A 66 10.90 -8.31 -8.83
C HIS A 66 11.43 -9.27 -9.91
N PRO A 67 11.73 -8.80 -11.13
CA PRO A 67 12.44 -9.65 -12.08
C PRO A 67 13.84 -9.85 -11.53
N VAL A 68 14.10 -11.04 -10.96
CA VAL A 68 15.44 -11.44 -10.56
C VAL A 68 16.25 -11.58 -11.85
N HIS A 69 17.08 -10.58 -12.09
CA HIS A 69 18.32 -10.62 -12.86
C HIS A 69 18.33 -11.60 -14.06
N GLN A 70 17.95 -11.11 -15.25
CA GLN A 70 18.19 -11.83 -16.51
C GLN A 70 19.69 -11.70 -16.90
N ILE A 71 20.57 -12.44 -16.21
CA ILE A 71 21.98 -12.65 -16.61
C ILE A 71 22.04 -13.84 -17.58
N ALA A 72 21.45 -13.73 -18.76
CA ALA A 72 21.67 -14.72 -19.81
C ALA A 72 21.26 -14.14 -21.16
N GLY A 73 22.22 -13.97 -22.07
CA GLY A 73 21.91 -13.76 -23.48
C GLY A 73 22.41 -12.46 -24.11
N LYS A 74 23.63 -12.00 -23.78
CA LYS A 74 24.40 -11.21 -24.75
C LYS A 74 25.88 -11.56 -24.70
N GLY A 75 26.16 -12.85 -24.83
CA GLY A 75 27.48 -13.34 -25.22
C GLY A 75 27.33 -14.05 -26.55
N GLU A 76 27.50 -13.34 -27.67
CA GLU A 76 27.88 -13.93 -28.96
C GLU A 76 28.39 -12.81 -29.89
N PRO A 77 29.31 -13.11 -30.83
CA PRO A 77 30.73 -13.32 -30.56
C PRO A 77 31.60 -12.31 -31.32
N ALA A 78 32.84 -12.15 -30.88
CA ALA A 78 33.87 -11.49 -31.65
C ALA A 78 34.09 -12.23 -32.99
N GLY A 79 34.07 -11.47 -34.09
CA GLY A 79 34.60 -11.89 -35.39
C GLY A 79 33.55 -12.32 -36.42
N ALA A 80 33.37 -11.48 -37.44
CA ALA A 80 33.37 -11.85 -38.87
C ALA A 80 32.64 -10.78 -39.69
N LYS A 81 33.40 -9.92 -40.39
CA LYS A 81 33.48 -9.90 -41.87
C LYS A 81 34.16 -8.62 -42.35
N SER A 82 34.99 -8.85 -43.35
CA SER A 82 35.91 -8.01 -44.10
C SER A 82 35.29 -6.77 -44.73
#